data_AF-A0AAN6S0C9-F1
#
_entry.id   AF-A0AAN6S0C9-F1
#
_cell.length_a   1.000
_cell.length_b   1.000
_cell.length_c   1.000
_cell.angle_alpha   90.00
_cell.angle_beta   90.00
_cell.angle_gamma   90.00
#
_symmetry.space_group_name_H-M   'P 1'
#
loop_
_entity.id
_entity.type
_entity.pdbx_description
1 polymer ?
#
loop_
_entity_poly.entity_id
_entity_poly.type
_entity_poly.pdbx_seq_one_letter_code
_entity_poly.pdbx_strand_id
1 'polypeptide(L)'
;VRVIIPTENAAKKKILMTAFERRKPDYVVELEFHTLSADSGVGEQPYNLEAGMQGAYNRIFNAYNQLAAKPVYYDSPDKDVAYIFASIENFIQ
;
A
#
# COMPACT_ATOMS: atom_id res chain seq x y z
N VAL A 1 4.09 13.32 1.58
CA VAL A 1 4.17 11.89 2.02
C VAL A 1 3.67 11.04 0.88
N ARG A 2 4.39 9.98 0.51
CA ARG A 2 3.99 9.07 -0.58
C ARG A 2 3.36 7.81 0.00
N VAL A 3 2.11 7.54 -0.36
CA VAL A 3 1.36 6.37 0.07
C VAL A 3 1.28 5.37 -1.08
N ILE A 4 1.90 4.22 -0.87
CA ILE A 4 1.98 3.13 -1.83
C ILE A 4 0.89 2.11 -1.51
N ILE A 5 -0.05 1.93 -2.44
CA ILE A 5 -1.19 1.01 -2.32
C ILE A 5 -0.99 -0.14 -3.31
N PRO A 6 -0.55 -1.33 -2.84
CA PRO A 6 -0.12 -2.42 -3.71
C PRO A 6 -1.30 -3.33 -4.12
N THR A 7 -2.36 -2.73 -4.68
CA THR A 7 -3.52 -3.47 -5.17
C THR A 7 -4.17 -2.79 -6.37
N GLU A 8 -4.66 -3.59 -7.31
CA GLU A 8 -5.47 -3.11 -8.43
C GLU A 8 -6.95 -2.92 -8.07
N ASN A 9 -7.40 -3.45 -6.92
CA ASN A 9 -8.79 -3.40 -6.52
C ASN A 9 -9.24 -1.96 -6.20
N ALA A 10 -10.12 -1.40 -7.04
CA ALA A 10 -10.59 -0.03 -6.93
C ALA A 10 -11.31 0.28 -5.60
N ALA A 11 -12.06 -0.68 -5.05
CA ALA A 11 -12.73 -0.50 -3.77
C ALA A 11 -11.72 -0.41 -2.61
N LYS A 12 -10.71 -1.29 -2.60
CA LYS A 12 -9.65 -1.26 -1.58
C LYS A 12 -8.82 0.03 -1.67
N LYS A 13 -8.47 0.46 -2.88
CA LYS A 13 -7.80 1.75 -3.14
C LYS A 13 -8.60 2.91 -2.53
N LYS A 14 -9.88 3.00 -2.85
CA LYS A 14 -10.76 4.07 -2.35
C LYS A 14 -10.84 4.11 -0.82
N ILE A 15 -10.94 2.94 -0.16
CA ILE A 15 -10.98 2.85 1.30
C ILE A 15 -9.68 3.39 1.91
N LEU A 16 -8.53 2.93 1.42
CA LEU A 16 -7.23 3.36 1.92
C LEU A 16 -6.99 4.85 1.70
N MET A 17 -7.23 5.35 0.48
CA MET A 17 -7.06 6.78 0.16
C MET A 17 -7.92 7.65 1.07
N THR A 18 -9.20 7.30 1.23
CA THR A 18 -10.12 8.03 2.13
C THR A 18 -9.66 7.99 3.58
N ALA A 19 -9.13 6.85 4.04
CA ALA A 19 -8.66 6.69 5.41
C ALA A 19 -7.41 7.54 5.71
N PHE A 20 -6.48 7.64 4.76
CA PHE A 20 -5.29 8.49 4.89
C PHE A 20 -5.65 9.97 4.82
N GLU A 21 -6.49 10.38 3.87
CA GLU A 21 -6.92 11.78 3.77
C GLU A 21 -7.59 12.28 5.05
N ARG A 22 -8.50 11.48 5.62
CA ARG A 22 -9.21 11.82 6.87
C ARG A 22 -8.31 11.89 8.11
N ARG A 23 -7.14 11.25 8.08
CA ARG A 23 -6.22 11.16 9.22
C ARG A 23 -4.86 11.82 8.93
N LYS A 24 -4.77 12.58 7.83
CA LYS A 24 -3.56 13.29 7.43
C LYS A 24 -3.21 14.30 8.52
N PRO A 25 -2.03 14.22 9.15
CA PRO A 25 -1.61 15.24 10.11
C PRO A 25 -1.53 16.63 9.45
N ASP A 26 -1.79 17.68 10.21
CA ASP A 26 -1.81 19.05 9.69
C ASP A 26 -0.46 19.50 9.11
N TYR A 27 0.65 18.99 9.65
CA TYR A 27 2.00 19.27 9.16
C TYR A 27 2.34 18.56 7.85
N VAL A 28 1.53 17.60 7.40
CA VAL A 28 1.72 16.94 6.10
C VAL A 28 1.05 17.79 5.02
N VAL A 29 1.88 18.43 4.18
CA VAL A 29 1.42 19.33 3.11
C VAL A 29 0.59 18.56 2.06
N GLU A 30 1.07 17.38 1.65
CA GLU A 30 0.44 16.61 0.58
C GLU A 30 0.58 15.09 0.80
N LEU A 31 -0.47 14.36 0.41
CA LEU A 31 -0.47 12.90 0.23
C LEU A 31 -0.44 12.59 -1.26
N GLU A 32 0.64 11.97 -1.71
CA GLU A 32 0.75 11.46 -3.08
C GLU A 32 0.45 9.96 -3.06
N PHE A 33 -0.63 9.55 -3.73
CA PHE A 33 -1.03 8.14 -3.79
C PHE A 33 -0.48 7.49 -5.05
N HIS A 34 0.25 6.39 -4.85
CA HIS A 34 0.73 5.54 -5.93
C HIS A 34 0.15 4.15 -5.81
N THR A 35 -0.33 3.63 -6.94
CA THR A 35 -0.88 2.28 -7.00
C THR A 35 0.05 1.40 -7.79
N LEU A 36 0.30 0.20 -7.29
CA LEU A 36 0.98 -0.84 -8.05
C LEU A 36 0.29 -2.18 -7.84
N SER A 37 0.44 -3.08 -8.80
CA SER A 37 0.06 -4.47 -8.62
C SER A 37 1.20 -5.22 -7.95
N ALA A 38 0.94 -5.78 -6.76
CA ALA A 38 1.83 -6.74 -6.13
C ALA A 38 1.05 -8.00 -5.79
N ASP A 39 1.60 -9.14 -6.19
CA ASP A 39 1.02 -10.43 -5.86
C ASP A 39 1.19 -10.71 -4.36
N SER A 40 0.17 -11.30 -3.77
CA SER A 40 0.15 -11.72 -2.38
C SER A 40 0.66 -13.16 -2.20
N GLY A 41 0.68 -13.97 -3.27
CA GLY A 41 1.03 -15.39 -3.19
C GLY A 41 0.05 -16.24 -2.37
N VAL A 42 -1.04 -15.66 -1.87
CA VAL A 42 -2.17 -16.34 -1.24
C VAL A 42 -3.41 -16.12 -2.13
N GLY A 43 -4.40 -17.02 -2.08
CA GLY A 43 -5.62 -16.87 -2.87
C GLY A 43 -6.31 -15.51 -2.65
N GLU A 44 -6.96 -14.98 -3.69
CA GLU A 44 -7.62 -13.65 -3.72
C GLU A 44 -8.56 -13.37 -2.54
N GLN A 45 -9.13 -14.42 -1.95
CA GLN A 45 -9.99 -14.38 -0.77
C GLN A 45 -9.60 -15.50 0.21
N PRO A 46 -8.70 -15.24 1.16
CA PRO A 46 -8.35 -16.23 2.16
C PRO A 46 -9.55 -16.49 3.10
N TYR A 47 -9.89 -17.78 3.27
CA TYR A 47 -10.99 -18.26 4.11
C TYR A 47 -10.73 -18.14 5.61
N ASN A 48 -9.53 -17.72 6.02
CA ASN A 48 -9.19 -17.50 7.42
C ASN A 48 -8.37 -16.21 7.61
N LEU A 49 -8.48 -15.63 8.81
CA LEU A 49 -7.84 -14.37 9.19
C LEU A 49 -6.31 -14.42 9.00
N GLU A 50 -5.70 -15.57 9.25
CA GLU A 50 -4.26 -15.79 9.17
C GLU A 50 -3.72 -15.68 7.74
N ALA A 51 -4.31 -16.42 6.78
CA ALA A 51 -3.94 -16.29 5.36
C ALA A 51 -4.23 -14.88 4.83
N GLY A 52 -5.21 -14.22 5.43
CA GLY A 52 -5.51 -12.83 5.23
C GLY A 52 -4.41 -11.85 5.59
N MET A 53 -3.96 -11.91 6.84
CA MET A 53 -2.84 -11.10 7.31
C MET A 53 -1.56 -11.41 6.51
N GLN A 54 -1.32 -12.68 6.19
CA GLN A 54 -0.18 -13.08 5.38
C GLN A 54 -0.26 -12.48 3.97
N GLY A 55 -1.45 -12.46 3.35
CA GLY A 55 -1.65 -11.82 2.05
C GLY A 55 -1.36 -10.33 2.08
N ALA A 56 -1.86 -9.61 3.09
CA ALA A 56 -1.57 -8.20 3.27
C ALA A 56 -0.07 -7.93 3.41
N TYR A 57 0.61 -8.71 4.25
CA TYR A 57 2.06 -8.62 4.46
C TYR A 57 2.83 -8.89 3.17
N ASN A 58 2.52 -9.98 2.47
CA ASN A 58 3.19 -10.37 1.24
C ASN A 58 3.04 -9.30 0.16
N ARG A 59 1.86 -8.69 -0.01
CA ARG A 59 1.68 -7.58 -0.96
C ARG A 59 2.56 -6.40 -0.63
N ILE A 60 2.63 -6.01 0.64
CA ILE A 60 3.50 -4.90 1.09
C ILE A 60 4.96 -5.23 0.81
N PHE A 61 5.41 -6.43 1.20
CA PHE A 61 6.78 -6.87 1.03
C PHE A 61 7.19 -6.93 -0.45
N ASN A 62 6.36 -7.53 -1.29
CA ASN A 62 6.62 -7.63 -2.73
C ASN A 62 6.59 -6.26 -3.40
N ALA A 63 5.68 -5.38 -2.99
CA ALA A 63 5.64 -4.01 -3.48
C ALA A 63 6.89 -3.21 -3.12
N TYR A 64 7.36 -3.34 -1.88
CA TYR A 64 8.61 -2.74 -1.43
C TYR A 64 9.78 -3.23 -2.27
N ASN A 65 9.92 -4.55 -2.47
CA ASN A 65 11.01 -5.12 -3.27
C ASN A 65 10.96 -4.68 -4.74
N GLN A 66 9.76 -4.59 -5.34
CA GLN A 66 9.60 -4.09 -6.71
C GLN A 66 10.05 -2.63 -6.86
N LEU A 67 9.73 -1.78 -5.88
CA LEU A 67 10.16 -0.38 -5.89
C LEU A 67 11.65 -0.25 -5.57
N ALA A 68 12.17 -1.00 -4.60
CA ALA A 68 13.59 -1.02 -4.25
C ALA A 68 14.47 -1.43 -5.43
N ALA A 69 13.98 -2.31 -6.31
CA ALA A 69 14.65 -2.69 -7.55
C ALA A 69 14.62 -1.59 -8.64
N LYS A 70 13.86 -0.51 -8.45
CA LYS A 70 13.70 0.62 -9.38
C LYS A 70 14.18 1.93 -8.72
N PRO A 71 15.50 2.20 -8.71
CA PRO A 71 16.07 3.34 -7.97
C PRO A 71 15.46 4.70 -8.32
N VAL A 72 14.98 4.87 -9.57
CA VAL A 72 14.31 6.10 -10.05
C VAL A 72 13.10 6.51 -9.20
N TYR A 73 12.44 5.57 -8.51
CA TYR A 73 11.26 5.88 -7.70
C TYR A 73 11.58 6.61 -6.39
N TYR A 74 12.81 6.49 -5.91
CA TYR A 74 13.29 7.11 -4.67
C TYR A 74 14.11 8.38 -4.92
N ASP A 75 14.48 8.67 -6.18
CA ASP A 75 15.21 9.88 -6.60
C ASP A 75 14.30 11.13 -6.63
N SER A 76 13.55 11.36 -5.56
CA SER A 76 12.98 12.69 -5.32
C SER A 76 14.12 13.63 -4.89
N PRO A 77 14.27 14.82 -5.49
CA PRO A 77 15.23 15.81 -4.99
C PRO A 77 14.90 16.27 -3.55
N ASP A 78 13.68 16.02 -3.10
CA ASP A 78 13.22 16.30 -1.74
C ASP A 78 13.68 15.22 -0.76
N LYS A 79 14.60 15.59 0.13
CA LYS A 79 15.16 14.69 1.16
C LYS A 79 14.20 14.35 2.30
N ASP A 80 13.05 15.02 2.38
CA ASP A 80 12.08 14.91 3.48
C ASP A 80 10.79 14.17 3.09
N VAL A 81 10.88 13.19 2.18
CA VAL A 81 9.72 12.41 1.74
C VAL A 81 9.60 11.11 2.53
N ALA A 82 8.59 11.02 3.39
CA ALA A 82 8.20 9.76 4.02
C ALA A 82 7.38 8.88 3.05
N TYR A 83 7.72 7.59 3.00
CA TYR A 83 7.00 6.56 2.24
C TYR A 83 6.19 5.67 3.19
N ILE A 84 4.93 5.42 2.86
CA ILE A 84 4.04 4.53 3.61
C ILE A 84 3.53 3.47 2.65
N PHE A 85 3.75 2.19 2.97
CA PHE A 85 3.15 1.07 2.24
C PHE A 85 1.93 0.59 3.00
N ALA A 86 0.76 0.55 2.35
CA ALA A 86 -0.49 0.22 2.99
C ALA A 86 -1.30 -0.78 2.16
N SER A 87 -1.67 -1.90 2.77
CA SER A 87 -2.55 -2.91 2.18
C SER A 87 -3.71 -3.21 3.12
N ILE A 88 -4.85 -3.59 2.53
CA ILE A 88 -6.00 -4.11 3.26
C ILE A 88 -6.49 -5.38 2.61
N GLU A 89 -6.96 -6.29 3.43
CA GLU A 89 -7.57 -7.54 2.99
C GLU A 89 -8.95 -7.67 3.64
N ASN A 90 -9.88 -8.22 2.86
CA ASN A 90 -11.23 -8.51 3.33
C ASN A 90 -11.31 -10.02 3.55
N PHE A 91 -11.84 -10.44 4.68
CA PHE A 91 -12.07 -11.85 4.99
C PHE A 91 -13.56 -12.05 5.14
N ILE A 92 -14.08 -13.12 4.55
CA ILE A 92 -15.47 -13.56 4.75
C ILE A 92 -15.45 -14.51 5.95
N GLN A 93 -16.30 -14.27 6.95
CA GLN A 93 -16.59 -15.22 8.03
C GLN A 93 -17.82 -16.04 7.69
#